data_AF-A0A367ZKE5-F1
#
_entry.id   AF-A0A367ZKE5-F1
#
_cell.length_a   1.000
_cell.length_b   1.000
_cell.length_c   1.000
_cell.angle_alpha   90.00
_cell.angle_beta   90.00
_cell.angle_gamma   90.00
#
_symmetry.space_group_name_H-M   'P 1'
#
loop_
_entity.id
_entity.type
_entity.pdbx_description
1 polymer ?
#
loop_
_entity_poly.entity_id
_entity_poly.type
_entity_poly.pdbx_seq_one_letter_code
_entity_poly.pdbx_strand_id
1 'polypeptide(L)'
;MAIDPSLAPKLPDPFDPLPVCPPGMLVGQDGLPAEPGGIVSEEWLRARPDANSLPPDGSVKNPTIPDSEYPLRISWEGVLVDDPGFNGDRPHRDDMVRRVREVFDLLWKDKSHEIEQEACDILGVSDLRDYFRKPAGFFQDHLKRYSKSRRKAPIYWPLSTASGSYTIWLYYHRLNDQTLYMVVNRYVEPKIAEVQKAVDSMRYAVEARERGITEKQPTAYSLLPTATLRKQWEEARAFLGELRDLREELLRIAALPYKPDLNDGVIINAAPLHRLFRLRSWAKDTEDCWKKLAKGDYDWAHLAYTIWPDRVREVCKRDRSIAVAHGLEDLCEVEAPESKKKGGRGRRKREAAR
;
A
#
# COMPACT_ATOMS: atom_id res chain seq x y z
N MET A 1 -14.51 0.82 -18.86
CA MET A 1 -13.38 1.35 -19.64
C MET A 1 -12.56 0.25 -20.29
N ALA A 2 -11.91 -0.64 -19.55
CA ALA A 2 -11.16 -1.73 -20.17
C ALA A 2 -12.07 -2.76 -20.88
N ILE A 3 -13.22 -3.10 -20.27
CA ILE A 3 -14.24 -3.98 -20.86
C ILE A 3 -15.11 -3.21 -21.87
N ASP A 4 -15.60 -2.05 -21.45
CA ASP A 4 -16.36 -1.13 -22.30
C ASP A 4 -15.62 0.22 -22.44
N PRO A 5 -14.95 0.46 -23.58
CA PRO A 5 -14.27 1.72 -23.87
C PRO A 5 -15.19 2.93 -23.97
N SER A 6 -16.49 2.74 -24.22
CA SER A 6 -17.46 3.86 -24.32
C SER A 6 -17.70 4.55 -22.97
N LEU A 7 -17.30 3.92 -21.86
CA LEU A 7 -17.31 4.52 -20.52
C LEU A 7 -16.13 5.48 -20.27
N ALA A 8 -15.19 5.58 -21.21
CA ALA A 8 -14.07 6.51 -21.10
C ALA A 8 -14.59 7.96 -21.22
N PRO A 9 -14.22 8.86 -20.29
CA PRO A 9 -14.60 10.25 -20.43
C PRO A 9 -13.90 10.87 -21.63
N LYS A 10 -14.54 11.87 -22.24
CA LYS A 10 -13.82 12.78 -23.14
C LYS A 10 -12.72 13.49 -22.34
N LEU A 11 -11.53 13.54 -22.91
CA LEU A 11 -10.45 14.31 -22.33
C LEU A 11 -10.77 15.81 -22.47
N PRO A 12 -10.37 16.63 -21.49
CA PRO A 12 -10.56 18.06 -21.56
C PRO A 12 -9.65 18.68 -22.63
N ASP A 13 -9.92 19.92 -23.04
CA ASP A 13 -9.08 20.65 -24.00
C ASP A 13 -7.64 20.79 -23.46
N PRO A 14 -6.59 20.87 -24.31
CA PRO A 14 -5.22 21.06 -23.85
C PRO A 14 -4.98 22.22 -22.87
N PHE A 15 -5.84 23.24 -22.84
CA PHE A 15 -5.74 24.38 -21.93
C PHE A 15 -6.70 24.35 -20.75
N ASP A 16 -7.57 23.35 -20.68
CA ASP A 16 -8.48 23.15 -19.56
C ASP A 16 -7.74 22.61 -18.33
N PRO A 17 -8.34 22.74 -17.12
CA PRO A 17 -7.81 22.10 -15.93
C PRO A 17 -7.61 20.60 -16.13
N LEU A 18 -6.58 20.03 -15.50
CA LEU A 18 -6.41 18.58 -15.50
C LEU A 18 -7.52 17.92 -14.67
N PRO A 19 -8.00 16.72 -15.07
CA PRO A 19 -8.93 15.95 -14.27
C PRO A 19 -8.39 15.68 -12.88
N VAL A 20 -9.24 15.90 -11.88
CA VAL A 20 -8.94 15.55 -10.48
C VAL A 20 -8.62 14.06 -10.37
N CYS A 21 -9.41 13.24 -11.07
CA CYS A 21 -9.19 11.80 -11.18
C CYS A 21 -8.65 11.46 -12.58
N PRO A 22 -7.51 10.77 -12.69
CA PRO A 22 -7.01 10.29 -13.97
C PRO A 22 -8.04 9.42 -14.71
N PRO A 23 -8.04 9.42 -16.06
CA PRO A 23 -8.89 8.52 -16.83
C PRO A 23 -8.69 7.06 -16.42
N GLY A 24 -9.78 6.40 -15.99
CA GLY A 24 -9.76 5.01 -15.52
C GLY A 24 -9.62 4.83 -14.01
N MET A 25 -9.39 5.90 -13.24
CA MET A 25 -9.52 5.86 -11.78
C MET A 25 -11.00 5.68 -11.39
N LEU A 26 -11.26 4.93 -10.33
CA LEU A 26 -12.59 4.86 -9.74
C LEU A 26 -12.96 6.20 -9.12
N VAL A 27 -14.10 6.74 -9.51
CA VAL A 27 -14.60 8.04 -9.06
C VAL A 27 -15.88 7.88 -8.27
N GLY A 28 -16.12 8.81 -7.34
CA GLY A 28 -17.39 9.01 -6.65
C GLY A 28 -18.30 9.96 -7.41
N GLN A 29 -19.55 10.05 -6.95
CA GLN A 29 -20.59 10.88 -7.57
C GLN A 29 -20.27 12.39 -7.58
N ASP A 30 -19.33 12.81 -6.73
CA ASP A 30 -18.79 14.17 -6.61
C ASP A 30 -17.60 14.42 -7.54
N GLY A 31 -17.18 13.43 -8.34
CA GLY A 31 -16.02 13.51 -9.22
C GLY A 31 -14.67 13.34 -8.53
N LEU A 32 -14.66 13.07 -7.22
CA LEU A 32 -13.45 12.76 -6.44
C LEU A 32 -13.15 11.25 -6.47
N PRO A 33 -11.98 10.80 -5.96
CA PRO A 33 -11.70 9.38 -5.83
C PRO A 33 -12.82 8.63 -5.10
N ALA A 34 -13.21 7.46 -5.62
CA ALA A 34 -14.25 6.65 -4.99
C ALA A 34 -13.89 6.26 -3.55
N GLU A 35 -14.93 6.15 -2.73
CA GLU A 35 -14.91 5.60 -1.37
C GLU A 35 -15.74 4.31 -1.30
N PRO A 36 -15.59 3.49 -0.24
CA PRO A 36 -16.41 2.29 -0.08
C PRO A 36 -17.91 2.58 -0.19
N GLY A 37 -18.62 1.86 -1.06
CA GLY A 37 -20.04 2.06 -1.35
C GLY A 37 -20.36 3.28 -2.22
N GLY A 38 -19.35 4.03 -2.64
CA GLY A 38 -19.47 5.28 -3.39
C GLY A 38 -18.93 5.19 -4.82
N ILE A 39 -18.87 4.01 -5.42
CA ILE A 39 -18.42 3.85 -6.81
C ILE A 39 -19.52 4.32 -7.75
N VAL A 40 -19.22 5.18 -8.72
CA VAL A 40 -20.22 5.62 -9.71
C VAL A 40 -20.74 4.49 -10.60
N SER A 41 -22.00 4.58 -10.98
CA SER A 41 -22.62 3.66 -11.94
C SER A 41 -22.18 3.93 -13.38
N GLU A 42 -22.41 2.96 -14.28
CA GLU A 42 -22.22 3.19 -15.71
C GLU A 42 -23.12 4.29 -16.27
N GLU A 43 -24.35 4.43 -15.74
CA GLU A 43 -25.28 5.51 -16.10
C GLU A 43 -24.63 6.87 -15.82
N TRP A 44 -24.02 7.03 -14.64
CA TRP A 44 -23.29 8.24 -14.26
C TRP A 44 -22.08 8.49 -15.18
N LEU A 45 -21.28 7.45 -15.45
CA LEU A 45 -20.10 7.56 -16.32
C LEU A 45 -20.44 7.96 -17.76
N ARG A 46 -21.61 7.56 -18.27
CA ARG A 46 -22.11 7.94 -19.61
C ARG A 46 -22.72 9.33 -19.64
N ALA A 47 -23.31 9.77 -18.54
CA ALA A 47 -24.01 11.05 -18.46
C ALA A 47 -23.06 12.25 -18.29
N ARG A 48 -21.84 12.05 -17.79
CA ARG A 48 -20.87 13.15 -17.68
C ARG A 48 -20.39 13.63 -19.06
N PRO A 49 -20.27 14.95 -19.28
CA PRO A 49 -19.78 15.50 -20.55
C PRO A 49 -18.32 15.16 -20.87
N ASP A 50 -17.46 15.19 -19.85
CA ASP A 50 -16.00 15.06 -19.93
C ASP A 50 -15.41 14.63 -18.57
N ALA A 51 -14.08 14.56 -18.47
CA ALA A 51 -13.39 14.11 -17.26
C ALA A 51 -13.40 15.13 -16.09
N ASN A 52 -13.72 16.39 -16.35
CA ASN A 52 -13.75 17.49 -15.36
C ASN A 52 -15.18 17.84 -14.90
N SER A 53 -16.18 17.49 -15.68
CA SER A 53 -17.57 17.88 -15.46
C SER A 53 -18.38 16.76 -14.79
N LEU A 54 -19.26 17.13 -13.86
CA LEU A 54 -20.27 16.23 -13.32
C LEU A 54 -21.42 16.03 -14.32
N PRO A 55 -22.16 14.90 -14.24
CA PRO A 55 -23.42 14.76 -14.97
C PRO A 55 -24.40 15.90 -14.67
N PRO A 56 -25.22 16.33 -15.63
CA PRO A 56 -26.27 17.32 -15.39
C PRO A 56 -27.23 16.89 -14.28
N ASP A 57 -27.69 17.85 -13.47
CA ASP A 57 -28.61 17.57 -12.36
C ASP A 57 -29.87 16.85 -12.84
N GLY A 58 -30.18 15.72 -12.18
CA GLY A 58 -31.34 14.89 -12.50
C GLY A 58 -31.19 14.00 -13.75
N SER A 59 -30.04 14.00 -14.42
CA SER A 59 -29.81 13.15 -15.60
C SER A 59 -29.49 11.68 -15.26
N VAL A 60 -29.18 11.38 -14.00
CA VAL A 60 -28.78 10.05 -13.52
C VAL A 60 -29.72 9.64 -12.38
N LYS A 61 -30.41 8.51 -12.52
CA LYS A 61 -31.32 8.01 -11.48
C LYS A 61 -30.57 7.34 -10.34
N ASN A 62 -29.59 6.49 -10.68
CA ASN A 62 -28.79 5.74 -9.72
C ASN A 62 -27.31 6.13 -9.90
N PRO A 63 -26.81 7.14 -9.18
CA PRO A 63 -25.47 7.67 -9.42
C PRO A 63 -24.35 6.72 -9.01
N THR A 64 -24.61 5.83 -8.05
CA THR A 64 -23.61 4.91 -7.50
C THR A 64 -24.08 3.46 -7.51
N ILE A 65 -23.12 2.54 -7.40
CA ILE A 65 -23.31 1.12 -7.19
C ILE A 65 -22.64 0.69 -5.87
N PRO A 66 -23.15 -0.34 -5.19
CA PRO A 66 -22.43 -0.95 -4.07
C PRO A 66 -21.15 -1.66 -4.56
N ASP A 67 -20.15 -1.78 -3.69
CA ASP A 67 -18.87 -2.41 -4.02
C ASP A 67 -19.00 -3.84 -4.55
N SER A 68 -20.04 -4.57 -4.12
CA SER A 68 -20.33 -5.94 -4.55
C SER A 68 -20.76 -6.04 -6.02
N GLU A 69 -21.23 -4.95 -6.61
CA GLU A 69 -21.59 -4.88 -8.03
C GLU A 69 -20.39 -4.52 -8.91
N TYR A 70 -19.30 -3.99 -8.34
CA TYR A 70 -18.09 -3.76 -9.11
C TYR A 70 -17.41 -5.10 -9.45
N PRO A 71 -16.99 -5.34 -10.72
CA PRO A 71 -16.52 -6.66 -11.16
C PRO A 71 -15.29 -7.22 -10.43
N LEU A 72 -14.53 -6.35 -9.75
CA LEU A 72 -13.31 -6.69 -9.04
C LEU A 72 -13.40 -6.23 -7.60
N ARG A 73 -12.87 -7.03 -6.68
CA ARG A 73 -12.76 -6.60 -5.29
C ARG A 73 -11.78 -5.44 -5.15
N ILE A 74 -12.21 -4.36 -4.50
CA ILE A 74 -11.33 -3.23 -4.19
C ILE A 74 -10.72 -3.43 -2.81
N SER A 75 -9.39 -3.28 -2.70
CA SER A 75 -8.71 -3.23 -1.39
C SER A 75 -8.75 -1.79 -0.87
N TRP A 76 -9.88 -1.41 -0.26
CA TRP A 76 -10.09 -0.05 0.25
C TRP A 76 -9.10 0.37 1.33
N GLU A 77 -8.67 -0.60 2.14
CA GLU A 77 -7.62 -0.42 3.16
C GLU A 77 -6.22 -0.25 2.54
N GLY A 78 -6.07 -0.47 1.24
CA GLY A 78 -4.79 -0.34 0.55
C GLY A 78 -3.78 -1.42 0.95
N VAL A 79 -4.24 -2.61 1.34
CA VAL A 79 -3.37 -3.73 1.74
C VAL A 79 -3.58 -4.93 0.84
N LEU A 80 -2.47 -5.48 0.34
CA LEU A 80 -2.41 -6.79 -0.31
C LEU A 80 -1.30 -7.62 0.36
N VAL A 81 -1.32 -8.92 0.14
CA VAL A 81 -0.30 -9.84 0.69
C VAL A 81 0.22 -10.78 -0.39
N ASP A 82 1.44 -11.27 -0.20
CA ASP A 82 1.95 -12.45 -0.88
C ASP A 82 1.66 -13.66 0.01
N ASP A 83 0.50 -14.27 -0.20
CA ASP A 83 0.01 -15.38 0.60
C ASP A 83 -0.73 -16.42 -0.27
N PRO A 84 0.01 -17.36 -0.87
CA PRO A 84 -0.58 -18.46 -1.65
C PRO A 84 -1.32 -19.49 -0.79
N GLY A 85 -1.49 -19.27 0.51
CA GLY A 85 -1.89 -20.31 1.47
C GLY A 85 -0.69 -21.10 1.97
N PHE A 86 -0.84 -21.83 3.08
CA PHE A 86 0.20 -22.75 3.53
C PHE A 86 0.19 -24.03 2.68
N ASN A 87 1.36 -24.50 2.22
CA ASN A 87 1.49 -25.68 1.35
C ASN A 87 0.63 -25.68 0.07
N GLY A 88 0.26 -24.51 -0.46
CA GLY A 88 -0.58 -24.42 -1.65
C GLY A 88 -2.06 -24.71 -1.40
N ASP A 89 -2.52 -24.57 -0.15
CA ASP A 89 -3.93 -24.47 0.20
C ASP A 89 -4.58 -23.25 -0.49
N ARG A 90 -5.78 -22.85 -0.04
CA ARG A 90 -6.50 -21.71 -0.62
C ARG A 90 -5.70 -20.42 -0.40
N PRO A 91 -5.34 -19.68 -1.47
CA PRO A 91 -4.69 -18.38 -1.32
C PRO A 91 -5.54 -17.40 -0.53
N HIS A 92 -4.88 -16.52 0.23
CA HIS A 92 -5.56 -15.45 0.93
C HIS A 92 -6.38 -14.62 -0.06
N ARG A 93 -7.52 -14.10 0.39
CA ARG A 93 -8.43 -13.33 -0.50
C ARG A 93 -7.78 -12.06 -1.06
N ASP A 94 -6.81 -11.52 -0.32
CA ASP A 94 -6.04 -10.32 -0.67
C ASP A 94 -4.64 -10.71 -1.22
N ASP A 95 -4.45 -11.97 -1.63
CA ASP A 95 -3.22 -12.44 -2.28
C ASP A 95 -3.00 -11.71 -3.61
N MET A 96 -1.84 -11.08 -3.78
CA MET A 96 -1.55 -10.20 -4.90
C MET A 96 -1.62 -10.93 -6.25
N VAL A 97 -1.06 -12.14 -6.35
CA VAL A 97 -1.06 -12.91 -7.60
C VAL A 97 -2.48 -13.37 -7.94
N ARG A 98 -3.24 -13.85 -6.96
CA ARG A 98 -4.66 -14.14 -7.13
C ARG A 98 -5.43 -12.91 -7.63
N ARG A 99 -5.20 -11.73 -7.04
CA ARG A 99 -5.87 -10.50 -7.44
C ARG A 99 -5.53 -10.08 -8.87
N VAL A 100 -4.28 -10.29 -9.31
CA VAL A 100 -3.88 -10.07 -10.72
C VAL A 100 -4.58 -11.06 -11.65
N ARG A 101 -4.62 -12.34 -11.29
CA ARG A 101 -5.31 -13.37 -12.09
C ARG A 101 -6.81 -13.12 -12.21
N GLU A 102 -7.47 -12.65 -11.15
CA GLU A 102 -8.88 -12.23 -11.21
C GLU A 102 -9.09 -11.08 -12.22
N VAL A 103 -8.11 -10.17 -12.39
CA VAL A 103 -8.15 -9.16 -13.46
C VAL A 103 -7.95 -9.80 -14.83
N PHE A 104 -7.03 -10.75 -14.94
CA PHE A 104 -6.72 -11.39 -16.22
C PHE A 104 -7.92 -12.20 -16.74
N ASP A 105 -8.58 -12.94 -15.86
CA ASP A 105 -9.78 -13.71 -16.17
C ASP A 105 -10.93 -12.80 -16.61
N LEU A 106 -11.07 -11.63 -15.98
CA LEU A 106 -12.09 -10.65 -16.34
C LEU A 106 -11.84 -10.03 -17.72
N LEU A 107 -10.60 -9.67 -18.03
CA LEU A 107 -10.25 -8.96 -19.26
C LEU A 107 -10.06 -9.88 -20.46
N TRP A 108 -9.42 -11.04 -20.26
CA TRP A 108 -8.96 -11.92 -21.33
C TRP A 108 -9.62 -13.30 -21.32
N LYS A 109 -10.40 -13.63 -20.29
CA LYS A 109 -11.20 -14.87 -20.21
C LYS A 109 -10.36 -16.12 -20.51
N ASP A 110 -10.66 -16.79 -21.61
CA ASP A 110 -9.99 -17.99 -22.11
C ASP A 110 -8.49 -17.79 -22.42
N LYS A 111 -8.05 -16.55 -22.66
CA LYS A 111 -6.64 -16.21 -22.92
C LYS A 111 -5.85 -15.80 -21.68
N SER A 112 -6.47 -15.79 -20.50
CA SER A 112 -5.85 -15.34 -19.25
C SER A 112 -4.47 -15.99 -18.99
N HIS A 113 -4.38 -17.31 -19.14
CA HIS A 113 -3.13 -18.06 -18.93
C HIS A 113 -2.05 -17.73 -19.97
N GLU A 114 -2.41 -17.61 -21.25
CA GLU A 114 -1.46 -17.27 -22.33
C GLU A 114 -0.84 -15.90 -22.10
N ILE A 115 -1.66 -14.91 -21.70
CA ILE A 115 -1.21 -13.55 -21.39
C ILE A 115 -0.33 -13.52 -20.14
N GLU A 116 -0.65 -14.32 -19.10
CA GLU A 116 0.23 -14.44 -17.93
C GLU A 116 1.60 -15.01 -18.31
N GLN A 117 1.64 -16.04 -19.16
CA GLN A 117 2.89 -16.64 -19.60
C GLN A 117 3.72 -15.65 -20.41
N GLU A 118 3.11 -14.94 -21.37
CA GLU A 118 3.81 -13.91 -22.16
C GLU A 118 4.37 -12.80 -21.24
N ALA A 119 3.60 -12.37 -20.24
CA ALA A 119 4.07 -11.39 -19.26
C ALA A 119 5.27 -11.92 -18.45
N CYS A 120 5.24 -13.19 -18.02
CA CYS A 120 6.34 -13.82 -17.31
C CYS A 120 7.60 -13.92 -18.17
N ASP A 121 7.45 -14.25 -19.45
CA ASP A 121 8.55 -14.33 -20.42
C ASP A 121 9.20 -12.96 -20.65
N ILE A 122 8.39 -11.90 -20.81
CA ILE A 122 8.87 -10.51 -20.93
C ILE A 122 9.61 -10.07 -19.66
N LEU A 123 9.11 -10.45 -18.49
CA LEU A 123 9.70 -10.14 -17.20
C LEU A 123 10.91 -11.03 -16.85
N GLY A 124 11.14 -12.13 -17.58
CA GLY A 124 12.21 -13.09 -17.32
C GLY A 124 12.03 -13.86 -16.00
N VAL A 125 10.80 -14.20 -15.63
CA VAL A 125 10.46 -14.94 -14.41
C VAL A 125 9.68 -16.21 -14.73
N SER A 126 9.71 -17.20 -13.82
CA SER A 126 8.91 -18.43 -13.97
C SER A 126 7.41 -18.18 -13.78
N ASP A 127 7.07 -17.25 -12.90
CA ASP A 127 5.70 -16.90 -12.54
C ASP A 127 5.65 -15.50 -11.91
N LEU A 128 4.45 -14.92 -11.84
CA LEU A 128 4.24 -13.58 -11.31
C LEU A 128 4.65 -13.43 -9.83
N ARG A 129 4.54 -14.49 -9.02
CA ARG A 129 4.89 -14.42 -7.60
C ARG A 129 6.37 -14.17 -7.44
N ASP A 130 7.17 -14.83 -8.25
CA ASP A 130 8.62 -14.65 -8.33
C ASP A 130 9.00 -13.20 -8.63
N TYR A 131 8.27 -12.53 -9.55
CA TYR A 131 8.47 -11.11 -9.86
C TYR A 131 8.14 -10.19 -8.69
N PHE A 132 7.07 -10.46 -7.94
CA PHE A 132 6.71 -9.66 -6.77
C PHE A 132 7.63 -9.90 -5.57
N ARG A 133 8.05 -11.14 -5.31
CA ARG A 133 8.93 -11.50 -4.18
C ARG A 133 10.34 -10.97 -4.32
N LYS A 134 10.90 -11.01 -5.53
CA LYS A 134 12.29 -10.59 -5.76
C LYS A 134 12.39 -9.07 -5.51
N PRO A 135 13.26 -8.60 -4.58
CA PRO A 135 13.42 -7.16 -4.35
C PRO A 135 13.85 -6.38 -5.59
N ALA A 136 14.58 -7.05 -6.49
CA ALA A 136 15.02 -6.52 -7.78
C ALA A 136 14.00 -6.67 -8.92
N GLY A 137 12.84 -7.29 -8.66
CA GLY A 137 11.70 -7.37 -9.58
C GLY A 137 10.80 -6.15 -9.42
N PHE A 138 9.52 -6.38 -9.12
CA PHE A 138 8.48 -5.35 -9.15
C PHE A 138 8.85 -4.07 -8.39
N PHE A 139 9.38 -4.19 -7.17
CA PHE A 139 9.63 -3.00 -6.35
C PHE A 139 10.76 -2.13 -6.90
N GLN A 140 11.79 -2.71 -7.52
CA GLN A 140 12.86 -1.93 -8.14
C GLN A 140 12.34 -1.14 -9.34
N ASP A 141 11.53 -1.77 -10.19
CA ASP A 141 10.90 -1.09 -11.33
C ASP A 141 9.91 -0.01 -10.88
N HIS A 142 9.12 -0.31 -9.85
CA HIS A 142 8.23 0.64 -9.21
C HIS A 142 8.99 1.83 -8.63
N LEU A 143 10.04 1.59 -7.85
CA LEU A 143 10.87 2.65 -7.29
C LEU A 143 11.46 3.53 -8.39
N LYS A 144 11.98 2.93 -9.47
CA LYS A 144 12.52 3.67 -10.62
C LYS A 144 11.46 4.52 -11.30
N ARG A 145 10.26 3.97 -11.54
CA ARG A 145 9.13 4.67 -12.18
C ARG A 145 8.66 5.87 -11.35
N TYR A 146 8.68 5.76 -10.03
CA TYR A 146 8.25 6.80 -9.10
C TYR A 146 9.41 7.65 -8.55
N SER A 147 10.55 7.65 -9.24
CA SER A 147 11.71 8.49 -8.89
C SER A 147 12.02 9.49 -10.00
N LYS A 148 12.31 10.73 -9.62
CA LYS A 148 12.77 11.79 -10.53
C LYS A 148 13.82 12.65 -9.82
N SER A 149 15.01 12.76 -10.43
CA SER A 149 16.16 13.42 -9.81
C SER A 149 16.41 12.83 -8.40
N ARG A 150 16.51 13.67 -7.36
CA ARG A 150 16.69 13.24 -5.98
C ARG A 150 15.40 12.78 -5.27
N ARG A 151 14.22 12.98 -5.87
CA ARG A 151 12.95 12.55 -5.28
C ARG A 151 12.71 11.07 -5.57
N LYS A 152 12.53 10.29 -4.52
CA LYS A 152 12.08 8.89 -4.56
C LYS A 152 10.72 8.80 -3.87
N ALA A 153 9.68 8.41 -4.60
CA ALA A 153 8.30 8.44 -4.09
C ALA A 153 7.48 7.20 -4.48
N PRO A 154 7.98 5.96 -4.24
CA PRO A 154 7.20 4.76 -4.53
C PRO A 154 5.89 4.78 -3.73
N ILE A 155 4.77 4.46 -4.40
CA ILE A 155 3.43 4.50 -3.79
C ILE A 155 2.97 3.14 -3.22
N TYR A 156 3.74 2.07 -3.46
CA TYR A 156 3.47 0.71 -3.00
C TYR A 156 4.70 0.22 -2.26
N TRP A 157 4.52 -0.24 -1.03
CA TRP A 157 5.61 -0.54 -0.10
C TRP A 157 5.58 -2.02 0.30
N PRO A 158 6.61 -2.81 -0.04
CA PRO A 158 6.74 -4.19 0.41
C PRO A 158 7.37 -4.25 1.79
N LEU A 159 6.59 -4.64 2.80
CA LEU A 159 7.07 -4.99 4.12
C LEU A 159 7.18 -6.50 4.21
N SER A 160 8.41 -7.01 4.21
CA SER A 160 8.65 -8.45 4.05
C SER A 160 9.38 -9.05 5.22
N THR A 161 9.16 -10.36 5.42
CA THR A 161 10.05 -11.21 6.21
C THR A 161 11.49 -11.17 5.69
N ALA A 162 12.46 -11.64 6.48
CA ALA A 162 13.88 -11.57 6.14
C ALA A 162 14.21 -12.29 4.82
N SER A 163 13.60 -13.47 4.60
CA SER A 163 13.71 -14.23 3.36
C SER A 163 12.95 -13.63 2.17
N GLY A 164 11.95 -12.78 2.43
CA GLY A 164 10.98 -12.33 1.42
C GLY A 164 9.84 -13.32 1.14
N SER A 165 9.76 -14.45 1.85
CA SER A 165 8.73 -15.48 1.66
C SER A 165 7.31 -15.05 2.01
N TYR A 166 7.15 -13.99 2.82
CA TYR A 166 5.88 -13.33 3.06
C TYR A 166 6.05 -11.82 3.00
N THR A 167 5.22 -11.17 2.19
CA THR A 167 5.28 -9.71 1.95
C THR A 167 3.90 -9.10 2.08
N ILE A 168 3.80 -8.04 2.87
CA ILE A 168 2.64 -7.16 2.92
C ILE A 168 2.92 -5.97 1.99
N TRP A 169 1.98 -5.69 1.09
CA TRP A 169 2.05 -4.56 0.18
C TRP A 169 1.10 -3.47 0.64
N LEU A 170 1.66 -2.33 1.04
CA LEU A 170 0.90 -1.18 1.47
C LEU A 170 0.79 -0.13 0.37
N TYR A 171 -0.41 0.40 0.16
CA TYR A 171 -0.65 1.56 -0.68
C TYR A 171 -0.53 2.83 0.15
N TYR A 172 0.53 3.60 -0.07
CA TYR A 172 0.92 4.77 0.73
C TYR A 172 -0.22 5.75 1.00
N HIS A 173 -1.04 6.06 -0.01
CA HIS A 173 -2.09 7.07 0.11
C HIS A 173 -3.28 6.64 0.99
N ARG A 174 -3.36 5.37 1.40
CA ARG A 174 -4.41 4.87 2.31
C ARG A 174 -3.91 4.63 3.74
N LEU A 175 -2.63 4.92 4.01
CA LEU A 175 -2.09 4.76 5.35
C LEU A 175 -2.72 5.73 6.35
N ASN A 176 -2.93 5.24 7.56
CA ASN A 176 -3.40 5.99 8.72
C ASN A 176 -2.73 5.43 9.99
N ASP A 177 -3.03 6.05 11.14
CA ASP A 177 -2.45 5.66 12.43
C ASP A 177 -2.88 4.26 12.93
N GLN A 178 -3.92 3.66 12.35
CA GLN A 178 -4.35 2.30 12.66
C GLN A 178 -3.82 1.24 11.69
N THR A 179 -3.17 1.64 10.59
CA THR A 179 -2.83 0.69 9.51
C THR A 179 -1.92 -0.44 10.00
N LEU A 180 -0.90 -0.15 10.82
CA LEU A 180 0.03 -1.18 11.29
C LEU A 180 -0.64 -2.18 12.24
N TYR A 181 -1.47 -1.71 13.17
CA TYR A 181 -2.27 -2.58 14.04
C TYR A 181 -3.25 -3.43 13.24
N MET A 182 -3.94 -2.83 12.26
CA MET A 182 -4.85 -3.53 11.37
C MET A 182 -4.11 -4.62 10.57
N VAL A 183 -2.94 -4.30 10.02
CA VAL A 183 -2.10 -5.24 9.27
C VAL A 183 -1.70 -6.44 10.13
N VAL A 184 -1.23 -6.18 11.36
CA VAL A 184 -0.87 -7.25 12.31
C VAL A 184 -2.07 -8.14 12.60
N ASN A 185 -3.20 -7.55 12.97
CA ASN A 185 -4.38 -8.31 13.41
C ASN A 185 -5.10 -9.05 12.28
N ARG A 186 -5.16 -8.47 11.08
CA ARG A 186 -5.93 -9.03 9.95
C ARG A 186 -5.12 -9.95 9.03
N TYR A 187 -3.79 -9.81 9.01
CA TYR A 187 -2.93 -10.54 8.07
C TYR A 187 -1.86 -11.36 8.78
N VAL A 188 -1.06 -10.75 9.67
CA VAL A 188 0.11 -11.40 10.24
C VAL A 188 -0.25 -12.42 11.31
N GLU A 189 -1.08 -12.06 12.30
CA GLU A 189 -1.50 -12.98 13.36
C GLU A 189 -2.27 -14.20 12.84
N PRO A 190 -3.25 -14.06 11.92
CA PRO A 190 -3.89 -15.21 11.28
C PRO A 190 -2.89 -16.11 10.56
N LYS A 191 -1.89 -15.53 9.86
CA LYS A 191 -0.87 -16.31 9.18
C LYS A 191 0.05 -17.04 10.15
N ILE A 192 0.46 -16.39 11.24
CA ILE A 192 1.22 -17.02 12.33
C ILE A 192 0.44 -18.21 12.90
N ALA A 193 -0.86 -18.06 13.16
CA ALA A 193 -1.69 -19.13 13.72
C ALA A 193 -1.81 -20.33 12.75
N GLU A 194 -2.00 -20.06 11.45
CA GLU A 194 -2.04 -21.09 10.40
C GLU A 194 -0.72 -21.88 10.36
N VAL A 195 0.41 -21.18 10.25
CA VAL A 195 1.74 -21.79 10.14
C VAL A 195 2.11 -22.53 11.44
N GLN A 196 1.81 -21.96 12.61
CA GLN A 196 2.05 -22.58 13.91
C GLN A 196 1.32 -23.93 14.03
N LYS A 197 0.04 -23.98 13.65
CA LYS A 197 -0.73 -25.23 13.64
C LYS A 197 -0.07 -26.30 12.76
N ALA A 198 0.45 -25.91 11.59
CA ALA A 198 1.13 -26.84 10.71
C ALA A 198 2.47 -27.30 11.30
N VAL A 199 3.27 -26.39 11.85
CA VAL A 199 4.54 -26.70 12.53
C VAL A 199 4.33 -27.67 13.69
N ASP A 200 3.31 -27.46 14.52
CA ASP A 200 2.99 -28.36 15.63
C ASP A 200 2.57 -29.74 15.15
N SER A 201 1.79 -29.80 14.07
CA SER A 201 1.33 -31.05 13.46
C SER A 201 2.49 -31.84 12.86
N MET A 202 3.40 -31.16 12.14
CA MET A 202 4.62 -31.77 11.60
C MET A 202 5.56 -32.24 12.72
N ARG A 203 5.75 -31.43 13.77
CA ARG A 203 6.56 -31.81 14.94
C ARG A 203 6.04 -33.10 15.55
N TYR A 204 4.74 -33.20 15.80
CA TYR A 204 4.12 -34.40 16.35
C TYR A 204 4.39 -35.63 15.46
N ALA A 205 4.21 -35.51 14.14
CA ALA A 205 4.45 -36.59 13.19
C ALA A 205 5.93 -37.02 13.14
N VAL A 206 6.88 -36.09 13.23
CA VAL A 206 8.31 -36.39 13.34
C VAL A 206 8.61 -37.15 14.62
N GLU A 207 8.15 -36.65 15.77
CA GLU A 207 8.40 -37.28 17.08
C GLU A 207 7.76 -38.67 17.20
N ALA A 208 6.56 -38.86 16.66
CA ALA A 208 5.88 -40.15 16.65
C ALA A 208 6.69 -41.20 15.88
N ARG A 209 7.22 -40.83 14.70
CA ARG A 209 8.05 -41.72 13.87
C ARG A 209 9.38 -42.05 14.53
N GLU A 210 10.04 -41.07 15.14
CA GLU A 210 11.29 -41.29 15.87
C GLU A 210 11.11 -42.23 17.06
N ARG A 211 9.93 -42.23 17.68
CA ARG A 211 9.57 -43.12 18.80
C ARG A 211 8.95 -44.47 18.35
N GLY A 212 8.82 -44.72 17.05
CA GLY A 212 8.19 -45.93 16.52
C GLY A 212 6.69 -46.04 16.82
N ILE A 213 6.02 -44.92 17.09
CA ILE A 213 4.59 -44.85 17.37
C ILE A 213 3.84 -44.77 16.04
N THR A 214 2.99 -45.76 15.76
CA THR A 214 2.09 -45.72 14.60
C THR A 214 0.97 -44.71 14.86
N GLU A 215 0.88 -43.68 14.02
CA GLU A 215 -0.24 -42.73 14.08
C GLU A 215 -1.57 -43.44 13.86
N LYS A 216 -2.55 -43.20 14.74
CA LYS A 216 -3.89 -43.81 14.65
C LYS A 216 -4.72 -43.28 13.49
N GLN A 217 -4.39 -42.10 12.96
CA GLN A 217 -5.04 -41.52 11.79
C GLN A 217 -3.99 -41.01 10.79
N PRO A 218 -4.13 -41.33 9.49
CA PRO A 218 -3.26 -40.76 8.47
C PRO A 218 -3.52 -39.25 8.35
N THR A 219 -2.45 -38.46 8.48
CA THR A 219 -2.43 -37.03 8.15
C THR A 219 -1.80 -36.83 6.77
N ALA A 220 -1.90 -35.62 6.21
CA ALA A 220 -1.20 -35.27 4.97
C ALA A 220 0.32 -35.52 5.07
N TYR A 221 0.89 -35.49 6.27
CA TYR A 221 2.31 -35.72 6.54
C TYR A 221 2.68 -37.20 6.62
N SER A 222 1.71 -38.10 6.86
CA SER A 222 1.95 -39.53 7.04
C SER A 222 2.50 -40.20 5.76
N LEU A 223 2.25 -39.63 4.58
CA LEU A 223 2.73 -40.14 3.28
C LEU A 223 4.15 -39.66 2.92
N LEU A 224 4.69 -38.65 3.61
CA LEU A 224 6.00 -38.10 3.29
C LEU A 224 7.13 -38.99 3.82
N PRO A 225 8.26 -39.15 3.11
CA PRO A 225 9.48 -39.74 3.68
C PRO A 225 9.94 -38.97 4.92
N THR A 226 10.47 -39.66 5.94
CA THR A 226 10.85 -39.02 7.23
C THR A 226 11.87 -37.89 7.06
N ALA A 227 12.85 -38.06 6.15
CA ALA A 227 13.81 -37.01 5.85
C ALA A 227 13.13 -35.75 5.26
N THR A 228 12.18 -35.94 4.34
CA THR A 228 11.40 -34.85 3.73
C THR A 228 10.53 -34.16 4.76
N LEU A 229 9.84 -34.92 5.61
CA LEU A 229 9.01 -34.36 6.67
C LEU A 229 9.83 -33.51 7.65
N ARG A 230 11.00 -34.01 8.08
CA ARG A 230 11.90 -33.24 8.97
C ARG A 230 12.38 -31.95 8.30
N LYS A 231 12.74 -32.01 7.01
CA LYS A 231 13.15 -30.82 6.26
C LYS A 231 12.02 -29.78 6.18
N GLN A 232 10.81 -30.21 5.80
CA GLN A 232 9.64 -29.31 5.73
C GLN A 232 9.28 -28.70 7.08
N TRP A 233 9.42 -29.48 8.16
CA TRP A 233 9.21 -28.98 9.52
C TRP A 233 10.21 -27.87 9.90
N GLU A 234 11.50 -28.04 9.60
CA GLU A 234 12.51 -27.01 9.88
C GLU A 234 12.31 -25.76 9.02
N GLU A 235 11.94 -25.91 7.74
CA GLU A 235 11.60 -24.79 6.86
C GLU A 235 10.36 -24.03 7.37
N ALA A 236 9.30 -24.74 7.76
CA ALA A 236 8.10 -24.14 8.32
C ALA A 236 8.36 -23.45 9.67
N ARG A 237 9.24 -24.03 10.50
CA ARG A 237 9.66 -23.45 11.79
C ARG A 237 10.47 -22.17 11.58
N ALA A 238 11.40 -22.17 10.63
CA ALA A 238 12.15 -20.96 10.27
C ALA A 238 11.21 -19.87 9.76
N PHE A 239 10.29 -20.21 8.86
CA PHE A 239 9.29 -19.27 8.35
C PHE A 239 8.38 -18.71 9.44
N LEU A 240 7.94 -19.53 10.39
CA LEU A 240 7.18 -19.08 11.55
C LEU A 240 7.98 -18.10 12.42
N GLY A 241 9.27 -18.34 12.59
CA GLY A 241 10.19 -17.41 13.26
C GLY A 241 10.19 -16.06 12.55
N GLU A 242 10.39 -16.04 11.23
CA GLU A 242 10.40 -14.79 10.47
C GLU A 242 9.06 -14.04 10.52
N LEU A 243 7.91 -14.74 10.54
CA LEU A 243 6.60 -14.11 10.70
C LEU A 243 6.45 -13.43 12.07
N ARG A 244 6.99 -14.06 13.13
CA ARG A 244 7.02 -13.45 14.47
C ARG A 244 7.91 -12.23 14.51
N ASP A 245 9.08 -12.29 13.88
CA ASP A 245 10.00 -11.14 13.77
C ASP A 245 9.33 -9.98 13.01
N LEU A 246 8.63 -10.29 11.90
CA LEU A 246 7.86 -9.31 11.14
C LEU A 246 6.78 -8.65 12.01
N ARG A 247 6.02 -9.46 12.75
CA ARG A 247 5.01 -8.95 13.69
C ARG A 247 5.64 -8.04 14.75
N GLU A 248 6.71 -8.47 15.39
CA GLU A 248 7.38 -7.72 16.46
C GLU A 248 7.90 -6.38 15.95
N GLU A 249 8.50 -6.35 14.76
CA GLU A 249 8.97 -5.12 14.14
C GLU A 249 7.81 -4.18 13.74
N LEU A 250 6.70 -4.71 13.23
CA LEU A 250 5.48 -3.92 12.98
C LEU A 250 4.92 -3.31 14.27
N LEU A 251 4.83 -4.10 15.35
CA LEU A 251 4.35 -3.64 16.65
C LEU A 251 5.31 -2.65 17.32
N ARG A 252 6.62 -2.80 17.13
CA ARG A 252 7.61 -1.82 17.58
C ARG A 252 7.35 -0.44 16.98
N ILE A 253 6.98 -0.39 15.70
CA ILE A 253 6.68 0.86 14.99
C ILE A 253 5.29 1.37 15.39
N ALA A 254 4.30 0.48 15.50
CA ALA A 254 2.95 0.85 15.94
C ALA A 254 2.91 1.37 17.38
N ALA A 255 3.88 0.96 18.22
CA ALA A 255 4.07 1.49 19.57
C ALA A 255 4.70 2.89 19.60
N LEU A 256 5.34 3.32 18.51
CA LEU A 256 5.54 4.75 18.28
C LEU A 256 4.16 5.37 18.01
N PRO A 257 3.91 6.62 18.39
CA PRO A 257 2.72 7.33 17.91
C PRO A 257 2.92 7.65 16.41
N TYR A 258 2.87 6.61 15.58
CA TYR A 258 3.12 6.64 14.15
C TYR A 258 1.85 7.08 13.44
N LYS A 259 1.82 8.35 13.02
CA LYS A 259 0.73 8.94 12.26
C LYS A 259 1.28 9.47 10.94
N PRO A 260 1.19 8.69 9.85
CA PRO A 260 1.70 9.14 8.56
C PRO A 260 0.89 10.32 8.04
N ASP A 261 1.58 11.28 7.41
CA ASP A 261 0.98 12.47 6.80
C ASP A 261 1.52 12.64 5.37
N LEU A 262 0.62 12.77 4.40
CA LEU A 262 1.01 12.83 2.99
C LEU A 262 1.87 14.06 2.66
N ASN A 263 1.77 15.13 3.45
CA ASN A 263 2.53 16.38 3.29
C ASN A 263 3.99 16.25 3.73
N ASP A 264 4.34 15.25 4.55
CA ASP A 264 5.73 14.99 4.96
C ASP A 264 6.56 14.33 3.84
N GLY A 265 5.88 13.80 2.83
CA GLY A 265 6.49 13.12 1.70
C GLY A 265 6.81 11.64 1.99
N VAL A 266 6.94 10.88 0.90
CA VAL A 266 6.99 9.41 0.93
C VAL A 266 8.12 8.86 1.79
N ILE A 267 9.33 9.43 1.69
CA ILE A 267 10.50 8.88 2.38
C ILE A 267 10.44 9.09 3.90
N ILE A 268 9.87 10.20 4.38
CA ILE A 268 9.71 10.46 5.82
C ILE A 268 8.72 9.47 6.41
N ASN A 269 7.58 9.27 5.75
CA ASN A 269 6.58 8.30 6.18
C ASN A 269 7.09 6.86 6.15
N ALA A 270 7.91 6.51 5.16
CA ALA A 270 8.51 5.17 5.08
C ALA A 270 9.67 4.95 6.05
N ALA A 271 10.28 6.01 6.59
CA ALA A 271 11.51 5.94 7.38
C ALA A 271 11.43 5.00 8.60
N PRO A 272 10.35 5.00 9.42
CA PRO A 272 10.25 4.10 10.57
C PRO A 272 10.25 2.60 10.18
N LEU A 273 9.85 2.28 8.95
CA LEU A 273 9.70 0.93 8.39
C LEU A 273 10.99 0.39 7.74
N HIS A 274 12.12 1.11 7.83
CA HIS A 274 13.33 0.82 7.07
C HIS A 274 13.85 -0.63 7.19
N ARG A 275 13.62 -1.30 8.33
CA ARG A 275 14.05 -2.68 8.60
C ARG A 275 13.22 -3.75 7.87
N LEU A 276 12.06 -3.37 7.33
CA LEU A 276 11.12 -4.26 6.66
C LEU A 276 11.30 -4.26 5.14
N PHE A 277 12.04 -3.30 4.58
CA PHE A 277 12.33 -3.25 3.15
C PHE A 277 13.50 -4.16 2.77
N ARG A 278 13.31 -4.97 1.73
CA ARG A 278 14.34 -5.91 1.25
C ARG A 278 15.19 -5.38 0.10
N LEU A 279 14.72 -4.36 -0.61
CA LEU A 279 15.54 -3.66 -1.60
C LEU A 279 16.55 -2.76 -0.88
N ARG A 280 17.83 -3.18 -0.87
CA ARG A 280 18.90 -2.56 -0.07
C ARG A 280 19.04 -1.06 -0.25
N SER A 281 18.89 -0.55 -1.48
CA SER A 281 18.99 0.89 -1.76
C SER A 281 17.88 1.68 -1.06
N TRP A 282 16.64 1.20 -1.12
CA TRP A 282 15.50 1.84 -0.46
C TRP A 282 15.55 1.70 1.07
N ALA A 283 15.94 0.51 1.57
CA ALA A 283 16.15 0.29 3.00
C ALA A 283 17.20 1.26 3.58
N LYS A 284 18.30 1.48 2.85
CA LYS A 284 19.34 2.44 3.24
C LYS A 284 18.82 3.88 3.23
N ASP A 285 18.15 4.30 2.16
CA ASP A 285 17.63 5.67 2.07
C ASP A 285 16.63 5.99 3.21
N THR A 286 15.76 5.04 3.52
CA THR A 286 14.77 5.17 4.61
C THR A 286 15.43 5.12 5.98
N GLU A 287 16.47 4.30 6.18
CA GLU A 287 17.27 4.30 7.41
C GLU A 287 17.99 5.64 7.62
N ASP A 288 18.63 6.17 6.58
CA ASP A 288 19.32 7.46 6.64
C ASP A 288 18.33 8.61 6.91
N CYS A 289 17.13 8.54 6.33
CA CYS A 289 16.03 9.46 6.63
C CYS A 289 15.57 9.33 8.09
N TRP A 290 15.42 8.11 8.61
CA TRP A 290 15.03 7.85 10.00
C TRP A 290 16.03 8.45 10.99
N LYS A 291 17.33 8.29 10.74
CA LYS A 291 18.39 8.90 11.57
C LYS A 291 18.29 10.41 11.61
N LYS A 292 18.05 11.06 10.47
CA LYS A 292 17.87 12.51 10.38
C LYS A 292 16.59 12.98 11.08
N LEU A 293 15.49 12.25 10.92
CA LEU A 293 14.22 12.52 11.59
C LEU A 293 14.36 12.41 13.12
N ALA A 294 15.05 11.38 13.60
CA ALA A 294 15.35 11.18 15.02
C ALA A 294 16.30 12.23 15.60
N LYS A 295 17.20 12.77 14.77
CA LYS A 295 18.12 13.85 15.14
C LYS A 295 17.45 15.23 15.23
N GLY A 296 16.33 15.43 14.53
CA GLY A 296 15.60 16.71 14.47
C GLY A 296 15.78 17.49 13.16
N ASP A 297 16.49 16.94 12.17
CA ASP A 297 16.72 17.61 10.88
C ASP A 297 15.42 17.82 10.07
N TYR A 298 14.33 17.15 10.48
CA TYR A 298 13.00 17.21 9.86
C TYR A 298 11.89 17.58 10.86
N ASP A 299 12.18 18.42 11.85
CA ASP A 299 11.18 18.84 12.85
C ASP A 299 9.98 19.62 12.26
N TRP A 300 10.04 20.02 10.99
CA TRP A 300 8.89 20.55 10.25
C TRP A 300 7.85 19.47 9.87
N ALA A 301 8.21 18.18 9.89
CA ALA A 301 7.34 17.09 9.49
C ALA A 301 6.35 16.74 10.62
N HIS A 302 5.10 16.49 10.27
CA HIS A 302 4.03 16.12 11.21
C HIS A 302 4.34 14.79 11.93
N LEU A 303 4.98 13.85 11.23
CA LEU A 303 5.45 12.61 11.81
C LEU A 303 6.51 12.85 12.90
N ALA A 304 7.40 13.85 12.74
CA ALA A 304 8.36 14.22 13.78
C ALA A 304 7.64 14.72 15.04
N TYR A 305 6.64 15.58 14.86
CA TYR A 305 5.85 16.12 15.98
C TYR A 305 5.05 15.04 16.69
N THR A 306 4.50 14.09 15.94
CA THR A 306 3.74 12.99 16.55
C THR A 306 4.65 12.10 17.40
N ILE A 307 5.86 11.76 16.91
CA ILE A 307 6.81 10.89 17.61
C ILE A 307 7.54 11.60 18.76
N TRP A 308 7.91 12.87 18.60
CA TRP A 308 8.66 13.65 19.59
C TRP A 308 8.00 15.02 19.86
N PRO A 309 6.81 15.05 20.48
CA PRO A 309 6.03 16.27 20.62
C PRO A 309 6.75 17.36 21.43
N ASP A 310 7.40 16.98 22.53
CA ASP A 310 8.10 17.93 23.40
C ASP A 310 9.28 18.59 22.67
N ARG A 311 10.08 17.79 21.94
CA ARG A 311 11.20 18.29 21.15
C ARG A 311 10.73 19.33 20.13
N VAL A 312 9.71 18.98 19.35
CA VAL A 312 9.22 19.86 18.28
C VAL A 312 8.57 21.12 18.86
N ARG A 313 7.84 21.02 19.98
CA ARG A 313 7.30 22.21 20.69
C ARG A 313 8.40 23.17 21.12
N GLU A 314 9.53 22.68 21.63
CA GLU A 314 10.67 23.53 21.96
C GLU A 314 11.28 24.21 20.72
N VAL A 315 11.31 23.53 19.57
CA VAL A 315 11.75 24.13 18.31
C VAL A 315 10.78 25.20 17.83
N CYS A 316 9.46 24.98 17.93
CA CYS A 316 8.43 25.96 17.56
C CYS A 316 8.56 27.28 18.33
N LYS A 317 9.05 27.27 19.57
CA LYS A 317 9.31 28.51 20.33
C LYS A 317 10.30 29.43 19.63
N ARG A 318 11.27 28.85 18.91
CA ARG A 318 12.43 29.54 18.30
C ARG A 318 12.39 29.62 16.78
N ASP A 319 11.60 28.77 16.12
CA ASP A 319 11.45 28.74 14.67
C ASP A 319 9.98 28.94 14.28
N ARG A 320 9.67 30.16 13.79
CA ARG A 320 8.32 30.54 13.35
C ARG A 320 7.83 29.69 12.18
N SER A 321 8.71 29.27 11.27
CA SER A 321 8.31 28.47 10.11
C SER A 321 7.86 27.07 10.55
N ILE A 322 8.57 26.47 11.50
CA ILE A 322 8.19 25.18 12.06
C ILE A 322 6.93 25.33 12.94
N ALA A 323 6.81 26.42 13.70
CA ALA A 323 5.59 26.72 14.45
C ALA A 323 4.35 26.79 13.54
N VAL A 324 4.45 27.49 12.40
CA VAL A 324 3.37 27.56 11.39
C VAL A 324 3.06 26.19 10.78
N ALA A 325 4.09 25.38 10.49
CA ALA A 325 3.88 24.04 9.95
C ALA A 325 3.01 23.16 10.86
N HIS A 326 3.10 23.35 12.19
CA HIS A 326 2.34 22.59 13.18
C HIS A 326 1.10 23.30 13.73
N GLY A 327 0.81 24.53 13.30
CA GLY A 327 -0.27 25.35 13.89
C GLY A 327 -0.02 25.75 15.35
N LEU A 328 1.24 25.98 15.72
CA LEU A 328 1.71 26.30 17.08
C LEU A 328 2.32 27.71 17.18
N GLU A 329 1.86 28.64 16.35
CA GLU A 329 2.36 30.02 16.31
C GLU A 329 2.24 30.76 17.64
N ASP A 330 1.25 30.39 18.47
CA ASP A 330 1.02 30.96 19.79
C ASP A 330 2.15 30.63 20.78
N LEU A 331 2.91 29.55 20.53
CA LEU A 331 4.08 29.18 21.34
C LEU A 331 5.35 29.91 20.89
N CYS A 332 5.34 30.55 19.72
CA CYS A 332 6.53 31.10 19.11
C CYS A 332 6.88 32.46 19.71
N GLU A 333 8.05 32.54 20.33
CA GLU A 333 8.59 33.74 20.98
C GLU A 333 9.20 34.73 19.96
N VAL A 334 9.37 34.29 18.71
CA VAL A 334 9.89 35.12 17.61
C VAL A 334 8.77 35.97 17.01
N GLU A 335 8.98 37.28 16.94
CA GLU A 335 8.03 38.23 16.36
C GLU A 335 7.76 37.93 14.88
N ALA A 336 6.49 38.07 14.48
CA ALA A 336 6.10 37.89 13.08
C ALA A 336 6.65 39.04 12.22
N PRO A 337 7.17 38.75 11.01
CA PRO A 337 7.62 39.80 10.11
C PRO A 337 6.46 40.75 9.78
N GLU A 338 6.71 42.06 9.86
CA GLU A 338 5.70 43.08 9.57
C GLU A 338 5.06 42.84 8.20
N SER A 339 3.74 42.81 8.16
CA SER A 339 3.00 42.61 6.91
C SER A 339 3.30 43.77 5.95
N LYS A 340 4.14 43.53 4.93
CA LYS A 340 4.25 44.47 3.81
C LYS A 340 2.91 44.47 3.08
N LYS A 341 2.10 45.50 3.32
CA LYS A 341 0.84 45.76 2.58
C LYS A 341 1.12 45.57 1.09
N LYS A 342 0.58 44.49 0.49
CA LYS A 342 0.62 44.28 -0.96
C LYS A 342 -0.15 45.43 -1.61
N GLY A 343 0.58 46.32 -2.30
CA GLY A 343 -0.01 47.36 -3.13
C GLY A 343 -0.99 46.74 -4.12
N GLY A 344 -2.21 47.26 -4.14
CA GLY A 344 -3.32 46.76 -4.94
C GLY A 344 -2.95 46.65 -6.43
N ARG A 345 -2.99 45.44 -6.96
CA ARG A 345 -2.88 45.21 -8.41
C ARG A 345 -4.23 45.55 -9.02
N GLY A 346 -4.30 46.73 -9.66
CA GLY A 346 -5.50 47.27 -10.29
C GLY A 346 -6.16 46.27 -11.25
N ARG A 347 -7.43 45.98 -11.00
CA ARG A 347 -8.31 45.18 -11.84
C ARG A 347 -8.63 46.00 -13.10
N ARG A 348 -7.91 45.77 -14.21
CA ARG A 348 -8.31 46.28 -15.53
C ARG A 348 -9.61 45.57 -15.94
N LYS A 349 -10.74 46.29 -15.89
CA LYS A 349 -11.98 45.92 -16.60
C LYS A 349 -11.64 45.79 -18.10
N ARG A 350 -11.87 44.62 -18.69
CA ARG A 350 -12.02 44.48 -20.14
C ARG A 350 -13.44 44.95 -20.47
N GLU A 351 -13.54 46.07 -21.18
CA GLU A 351 -14.76 46.40 -21.92
C GLU A 351 -14.92 45.42 -23.09
N ALA A 352 -16.12 44.88 -23.23
CA ALA A 352 -16.55 44.13 -24.39
C ALA A 352 -16.70 45.09 -25.57
N ALA A 353 -16.00 44.83 -26.67
CA ALA A 353 -16.27 45.44 -27.96
C ALA A 353 -17.18 44.51 -28.77
N ARG A 354 -18.17 45.13 -29.41
CA ARG A 354 -19.24 44.58 -30.24
C ARG A 354 -18.76 43.78 -31.44
#